data_AF-A0A800HAZ2-F1
#
_entry.id   AF-A0A800HAZ2-F1
#
_cell.length_a   1.000
_cell.length_b   1.000
_cell.length_c   1.000
_cell.angle_alpha   90.00
_cell.angle_beta   90.00
_cell.angle_gamma   90.00
#
_symmetry.space_group_name_H-M   'P 1'
#
loop_
_entity.id
_entity.type
_entity.pdbx_description
1 polymer ?
#
loop_
_entity_poly.entity_id
_entity_poly.type
_entity_poly.pdbx_seq_one_letter_code
_entity_poly.pdbx_strand_id
1 'polypeptide(L)'
;MKLIRILTLMAVLVISSCGLFKSAEDLFSNAEQKRNMGEAKAALELLQTIVDKHTEHEIAPDAQYLIAEIYYRDMRDFTTAIKQYGDLRIKFPESKQVPFSLFMQGFIYAN
;
A
#
# COMPACT_ATOMS: atom_id res chain seq x y z
N MET A 1 -13.87 -33.68 -29.73
CA MET A 1 -14.43 -33.67 -28.35
C MET A 1 -13.37 -33.48 -27.25
N LYS A 2 -12.21 -34.16 -27.27
CA LYS A 2 -11.13 -33.95 -26.27
C LYS A 2 -10.50 -32.55 -26.33
N LEU A 3 -10.27 -32.00 -27.53
CA LEU A 3 -9.71 -30.66 -27.73
C LEU A 3 -10.64 -29.54 -27.21
N ILE A 4 -11.95 -29.66 -27.47
CA ILE A 4 -12.98 -28.74 -26.96
C ILE A 4 -13.04 -28.80 -25.42
N ARG A 5 -12.93 -29.99 -24.83
CA ARG A 5 -12.87 -30.18 -23.37
C ARG A 5 -11.61 -29.55 -22.74
N ILE A 6 -10.46 -29.63 -23.43
CA ILE A 6 -9.20 -29.00 -23.02
C ILE A 6 -9.30 -27.47 -23.11
N LEU A 7 -9.88 -26.92 -24.19
CA LEU A 7 -10.14 -25.49 -24.33
C LEU A 7 -11.11 -24.96 -23.27
N THR A 8 -12.16 -25.70 -22.93
CA THR A 8 -13.06 -25.32 -21.83
C THR A 8 -12.37 -25.39 -20.46
N LEU A 9 -11.43 -26.33 -20.24
CA LEU A 9 -10.65 -26.39 -18.99
C LEU A 9 -9.70 -25.19 -18.84
N MET A 10 -9.06 -24.73 -19.92
CA MET A 10 -8.25 -23.52 -19.91
C MET A 10 -9.09 -22.26 -19.71
N ALA A 11 -10.27 -22.18 -20.32
CA ALA A 11 -11.16 -21.03 -20.19
C ALA A 11 -11.62 -20.83 -18.74
N VAL A 12 -11.88 -21.92 -17.99
CA VAL A 12 -12.26 -21.86 -16.56
C VAL A 12 -11.16 -21.30 -15.66
N LEU A 13 -9.87 -21.48 -16.01
CA LEU A 13 -8.74 -20.91 -15.28
C LEU A 13 -8.60 -19.38 -15.44
N VAL A 14 -9.15 -18.80 -16.51
CA VAL A 14 -9.02 -17.36 -16.81
C VAL A 14 -10.09 -16.52 -16.09
N ILE A 15 -11.25 -17.12 -15.79
CA ILE A 15 -12.43 -16.42 -15.23
C ILE A 15 -12.30 -16.14 -13.72
N SER A 16 -11.31 -16.73 -13.04
CA SER A 16 -11.00 -16.42 -11.63
C SER A 16 -10.10 -15.17 -11.46
N SER A 17 -9.72 -14.50 -12.55
CA SER A 17 -8.73 -13.41 -12.51
C SER A 17 -9.29 -12.03 -12.12
N CYS A 18 -10.59 -11.88 -11.84
CA CYS A 18 -11.15 -10.61 -11.36
C CYS A 18 -10.52 -10.09 -10.04
N GLY A 19 -9.74 -10.92 -9.34
CA GLY A 19 -8.98 -10.51 -8.16
C GLY A 19 -7.45 -10.51 -8.32
N LEU A 20 -6.91 -10.87 -9.49
CA LEU A 20 -5.48 -11.20 -9.62
C LEU A 20 -4.59 -10.03 -10.09
N PHE A 21 -5.15 -9.01 -10.72
CA PHE A 21 -4.41 -7.83 -11.19
C PHE A 21 -5.18 -6.55 -10.85
N LYS A 22 -5.14 -6.12 -9.58
CA LYS A 22 -5.50 -4.75 -9.21
C LYS A 22 -4.31 -3.84 -9.53
N SER A 23 -4.56 -2.67 -10.12
CA SER A 23 -3.49 -1.69 -10.31
C SER A 23 -3.03 -1.12 -8.96
N ALA A 24 -1.86 -0.47 -8.94
CA ALA A 24 -1.36 0.17 -7.72
C ALA A 24 -2.32 1.29 -7.25
N GLU A 25 -2.96 1.99 -8.18
CA GLU A 25 -3.97 3.02 -7.93
C GLU A 25 -5.27 2.44 -7.36
N ASP A 26 -5.74 1.31 -7.90
CA ASP A 26 -6.92 0.63 -7.36
C ASP A 26 -6.67 0.15 -5.92
N LEU A 27 -5.47 -0.39 -5.65
CA LEU A 27 -5.06 -0.77 -4.30
C LEU A 27 -5.04 0.45 -3.37
N PHE A 28 -4.50 1.59 -3.84
CA PHE A 28 -4.40 2.80 -3.04
C PHE A 28 -5.77 3.38 -2.72
N SER A 29 -6.63 3.55 -3.73
CA SER A 29 -8.00 4.03 -3.57
C SER A 29 -8.82 3.13 -2.63
N ASN A 30 -8.66 1.82 -2.74
CA ASN A 30 -9.32 0.87 -1.82
C ASN A 30 -8.76 1.00 -0.40
N ALA A 31 -7.46 1.20 -0.24
CA ALA A 31 -6.87 1.43 1.08
C ALA A 31 -7.41 2.71 1.73
N GLU A 32 -7.55 3.80 0.99
CA GLU A 32 -8.17 5.03 1.48
C GLU A 32 -9.63 4.81 1.89
N GLN A 33 -10.41 4.10 1.09
CA GLN A 33 -11.77 3.72 1.44
C GLN A 33 -11.81 2.92 2.75
N LYS A 34 -10.95 1.91 2.89
CA LYS A 34 -10.85 1.09 4.10
C LYS A 34 -10.43 1.89 5.32
N ARG A 35 -9.46 2.79 5.17
CA ARG A 35 -9.05 3.72 6.22
C ARG A 35 -10.23 4.59 6.68
N ASN A 36 -10.97 5.16 5.74
CA ASN A 36 -12.13 6.02 6.01
C ASN A 36 -13.28 5.28 6.72
N MET A 37 -13.38 3.96 6.54
CA MET A 37 -14.31 3.09 7.26
C MET A 37 -13.82 2.67 8.66
N GLY A 38 -12.64 3.13 9.08
CA GLY A 38 -12.00 2.71 10.34
C GLY A 38 -11.33 1.33 10.26
N GLU A 39 -11.28 0.71 9.07
CA GLU A 39 -10.65 -0.59 8.84
C GLU A 39 -9.12 -0.43 8.60
N ALA A 40 -8.43 0.20 9.55
CA ALA A 40 -7.01 0.56 9.42
C ALA A 40 -6.10 -0.63 9.04
N LYS A 41 -6.34 -1.82 9.62
CA LYS A 41 -5.56 -3.02 9.30
C LYS A 41 -5.72 -3.45 7.84
N ALA A 42 -6.94 -3.42 7.31
CA ALA A 42 -7.20 -3.78 5.91
C ALA A 42 -6.58 -2.75 4.95
N ALA A 43 -6.61 -1.47 5.31
CA ALA A 43 -5.92 -0.42 4.56
C ALA A 43 -4.40 -0.67 4.51
N LEU A 44 -3.79 -1.01 5.65
CA LEU A 44 -2.35 -1.31 5.73
C LEU A 44 -1.96 -2.51 4.85
N GLU A 45 -2.75 -3.58 4.80
CA GLU A 45 -2.47 -4.74 3.94
C GLU A 45 -2.43 -4.37 2.45
N LEU A 46 -3.36 -3.53 2.01
CA LEU A 46 -3.42 -3.04 0.63
C LEU A 46 -2.22 -2.14 0.30
N LEU A 47 -1.90 -1.19 1.19
CA LEU A 47 -0.75 -0.30 1.00
C LEU A 47 0.58 -1.05 1.01
N GLN A 48 0.71 -2.04 1.89
CA GLN A 48 1.89 -2.89 1.95
C GLN A 48 2.08 -3.66 0.64
N THR A 49 0.99 -4.10 0.01
CA THR A 49 1.04 -4.73 -1.31
C THR A 49 1.62 -3.78 -2.38
N ILE A 50 1.27 -2.50 -2.34
CA ILE A 50 1.83 -1.48 -3.26
C ILE A 50 3.33 -1.33 -3.01
N VAL A 51 3.72 -1.16 -1.75
CA VAL A 51 5.12 -0.94 -1.36
C VAL A 51 6.02 -2.14 -1.70
N ASP A 52 5.49 -3.36 -1.66
CA ASP A 52 6.28 -4.57 -1.91
C ASP A 52 6.28 -5.01 -3.38
N LYS A 53 5.20 -4.77 -4.13
CA LYS A 53 5.02 -5.31 -5.48
C LYS A 53 5.03 -4.27 -6.59
N HIS A 54 4.82 -3.00 -6.25
CA HIS A 54 4.73 -1.89 -7.22
C HIS A 54 5.79 -0.83 -6.92
N THR A 55 7.00 -1.23 -6.54
CA THR A 55 8.07 -0.35 -6.04
C THR A 55 8.50 0.75 -7.02
N GLU A 56 8.41 0.51 -8.32
CA GLU A 56 8.77 1.50 -9.36
C GLU A 56 7.59 2.41 -9.74
N HIS A 57 6.40 2.14 -9.21
CA HIS A 57 5.21 2.92 -9.51
C HIS A 57 5.23 4.27 -8.78
N GLU A 58 4.77 5.33 -9.44
CA GLU A 58 4.78 6.70 -8.88
C GLU A 58 3.98 6.85 -7.57
N ILE A 59 3.01 5.96 -7.34
CA ILE A 59 2.15 5.93 -6.14
C ILE A 59 2.76 5.18 -4.95
N ALA A 60 3.82 4.40 -5.16
CA ALA A 60 4.47 3.64 -4.10
C ALA A 60 4.99 4.50 -2.94
N PRO A 61 5.62 5.67 -3.16
CA PRO A 61 5.95 6.59 -2.07
C PRO A 61 4.72 7.14 -1.35
N ASP A 62 3.62 7.43 -2.05
CA ASP A 62 2.37 7.85 -1.42
C ASP A 62 1.81 6.74 -0.52
N ALA A 63 1.90 5.48 -0.95
CA ALA A 63 1.46 4.35 -0.15
C ALA A 63 2.29 4.19 1.13
N GLN A 64 3.61 4.27 1.05
CA GLN A 64 4.51 4.19 2.20
C GLN A 64 4.31 5.36 3.17
N TYR A 65 4.02 6.56 2.65
CA TYR A 65 3.65 7.72 3.46
C TYR A 65 2.31 7.51 4.18
N LEU A 66 1.29 7.03 3.48
CA LEU A 66 -0.03 6.75 4.05
C LEU A 66 0.01 5.66 5.13
N ILE A 67 0.88 4.65 4.98
CA ILE A 67 1.16 3.68 6.05
C ILE A 67 1.61 4.39 7.33
N ALA A 68 2.55 5.34 7.22
CA ALA A 68 3.02 6.10 8.37
C ALA A 68 1.90 6.95 9.00
N GLU A 69 1.07 7.60 8.18
CA GLU A 69 -0.09 8.38 8.63
C GLU A 69 -1.14 7.55 9.36
N ILE A 70 -1.39 6.30 8.93
CA ILE A 70 -2.32 5.39 9.62
C ILE A 70 -1.77 5.03 11.00
N TYR A 71 -0.49 4.68 11.10
CA TYR A 71 0.13 4.41 12.40
C TYR A 71 0.11 5.65 13.30
N TYR A 72 0.41 6.82 12.75
CA TYR A 72 0.46 8.08 13.50
C TYR A 72 -0.91 8.54 13.98
N ARG A 73 -1.86 8.72 13.06
CA ARG A 73 -3.14 9.40 13.34
C ARG A 73 -4.23 8.45 13.80
N ASP A 74 -4.30 7.27 13.19
CA ASP A 74 -5.46 6.39 13.36
C ASP A 74 -5.21 5.38 14.49
N MET A 75 -4.00 4.83 14.57
CA MET A 75 -3.61 3.85 15.59
C MET A 75 -2.89 4.46 16.79
N ARG A 76 -2.35 5.69 16.65
CA ARG A 76 -1.50 6.36 17.64
C ARG A 76 -0.30 5.52 18.08
N ASP A 77 0.20 4.67 17.18
CA ASP A 77 1.44 3.92 17.36
C ASP A 77 2.60 4.76 16.81
N PHE A 78 3.09 5.65 17.66
CA PHE A 78 4.15 6.60 17.32
C PHE A 78 5.48 5.91 17.00
N THR A 79 5.77 4.79 17.66
CA THR A 79 7.01 4.03 17.43
C THR A 79 7.01 3.48 16.01
N THR A 80 5.90 2.85 15.61
CA THR A 80 5.78 2.31 14.25
C THR A 80 5.68 3.44 13.23
N ALA A 81 4.96 4.53 13.51
CA ALA A 81 4.89 5.69 12.62
C ALA A 81 6.27 6.26 12.29
N ILE A 82 7.12 6.47 13.31
CA ILE A 82 8.50 6.94 13.12
C ILE A 82 9.27 5.99 12.20
N LYS A 83 9.15 4.67 12.40
CA LYS A 83 9.81 3.69 11.52
C LYS A 83 9.33 3.84 10.07
N GLN A 84 8.03 3.94 9.84
CA GLN A 84 7.45 3.98 8.49
C GLN A 84 7.77 5.28 7.75
N TYR A 85 7.81 6.43 8.44
CA TYR A 85 8.34 7.67 7.86
C TYR A 85 9.83 7.54 7.48
N GLY A 86 10.62 6.81 8.29
CA GLY A 86 12.01 6.51 7.99
C GLY A 86 12.18 5.61 6.77
N ASP A 87 11.34 4.59 6.65
CA ASP A 87 11.33 3.63 5.52
C ASP A 87 11.08 4.34 4.19
N LEU A 88 10.30 5.43 4.16
CA LEU A 88 10.07 6.23 2.96
C LEU A 88 11.40 6.72 2.34
N ARG A 89 12.29 7.29 3.14
CA ARG A 89 13.60 7.78 2.66
C ARG A 89 14.50 6.65 2.15
N ILE A 90 14.38 5.46 2.74
CA ILE A 90 15.20 4.31 2.38
C ILE A 90 14.72 3.70 1.06
N LYS A 91 13.39 3.53 0.90
CA LYS A 91 12.79 2.87 -0.26
C LYS A 91 12.58 3.81 -1.44
N PHE A 92 12.28 5.08 -1.17
CA PHE A 92 11.91 6.09 -2.17
C PHE A 92 12.69 7.40 -1.94
N PRO A 93 14.03 7.40 -2.07
CA PRO A 93 14.87 8.54 -1.69
C PRO A 93 14.54 9.85 -2.43
N GLU A 94 14.07 9.75 -3.68
CA GLU A 94 13.75 10.91 -4.55
C GLU A 94 12.30 11.40 -4.39
N SER A 95 11.51 10.80 -3.49
CA SER A 95 10.10 11.15 -3.30
C SER A 95 9.95 12.54 -2.67
N LYS A 96 9.00 13.33 -3.19
CA LYS A 96 8.62 14.64 -2.63
C LYS A 96 8.11 14.58 -1.19
N GLN A 97 7.72 13.39 -0.71
CA GLN A 97 7.20 13.13 0.64
C GLN A 97 8.33 12.93 1.66
N VAL A 98 9.59 12.73 1.24
CA VAL A 98 10.74 12.49 2.13
C VAL A 98 10.99 13.65 3.10
N PRO A 99 11.04 14.93 2.68
CA PRO A 99 11.29 16.04 3.61
C PRO A 99 10.24 16.13 4.71
N PHE A 100 8.96 15.97 4.36
CA PHE A 100 7.87 16.02 5.33
C PHE A 100 7.88 14.82 6.28
N SER A 101 8.20 13.62 5.78
CA SER A 101 8.33 12.41 6.62
C SER A 101 9.43 12.55 7.66
N LEU A 102 10.58 13.10 7.27
CA LEU A 102 11.67 13.44 8.19
C LEU A 102 11.25 14.45 9.26
N PHE A 103 10.53 15.51 8.85
CA PHE A 103 9.95 16.48 9.78
C PHE A 103 9.03 15.79 10.78
N MET A 104 8.15 14.89 10.33
CA MET A 104 7.24 14.15 11.20
C MET A 104 7.98 13.26 12.19
N GLN A 105 9.07 12.58 11.81
CA GLN A 105 9.89 11.84 12.76
C GLN A 105 10.40 12.75 13.90
N GLY A 106 10.97 13.91 13.54
CA GLY A 106 11.44 14.89 14.53
C GLY A 106 10.32 15.46 15.40
N PHE A 107 9.17 15.77 14.79
CA PHE A 107 7.99 16.25 15.49
C PHE A 107 7.50 15.24 16.52
N ILE A 108 7.40 13.95 16.16
CA ILE A 108 6.98 12.89 17.06
C ILE A 108 8.01 12.70 18.19
N TYR A 109 9.32 12.77 17.92
CA TYR A 109 10.31 12.68 19.00
C TYR A 109 10.25 13.84 20.00
N ALA A 110 9.75 15.00 19.57
CA ALA A 110 9.70 16.21 20.39
C ALA A 110 8.44 16.34 21.26
N ASN A 111 7.42 15.49 21.07
CA ASN A 111 6.11 15.56 21.74
C ASN A 111 5.71 14.22 22.36
#